data_AF-A0A7W9CC36-F1
#
_entry.id   AF-A0A7W9CC36-F1
#
_cell.length_a   1.000
_cell.length_b   1.000
_cell.length_c   1.000
_cell.angle_alpha   90.00
_cell.angle_beta   90.00
_cell.angle_gamma   90.00
#
_symmetry.space_group_name_H-M   'P 1'
#
loop_
_entity.id
_entity.type
_entity.pdbx_description
1 polymer ?
#
loop_
_entity_poly.entity_id
_entity_poly.type
_entity_poly.pdbx_seq_one_letter_code
_entity_poly.pdbx_strand_id
1 'polypeptide(L)'
;MSGVYAAALLVSTGCLVLLDVRFRLVFRRRPLVAAIALVIGLAFFIVWDAAGIALGVFRHVDSRWASGILLAPEFPIEELLFLAFLCYLTLILLSGWRRWREVRSPR
;
A
#
# COMPACT_ATOMS: atom_id res chain seq x y z
N MET A 1 -17.45 -9.63 -13.61
CA MET A 1 -16.75 -10.34 -12.52
C MET A 1 -16.11 -9.27 -11.66
N SER A 2 -16.89 -8.74 -10.72
CA SER A 2 -16.49 -7.65 -9.83
C SER A 2 -15.58 -8.20 -8.71
N GLY A 3 -14.54 -7.46 -8.32
CA GLY A 3 -13.66 -7.81 -7.20
C GLY A 3 -12.35 -8.53 -7.55
N VAL A 4 -12.09 -8.80 -8.83
CA VAL A 4 -10.79 -9.38 -9.27
C VAL A 4 -9.63 -8.48 -8.88
N TYR A 5 -9.82 -7.16 -8.96
CA TYR A 5 -8.80 -6.19 -8.58
C TYR A 5 -8.50 -6.24 -7.07
N ALA A 6 -9.53 -6.23 -6.23
CA ALA A 6 -9.38 -6.38 -4.78
C ALA A 6 -8.67 -7.70 -4.43
N ALA A 7 -9.05 -8.81 -5.06
CA ALA A 7 -8.41 -10.10 -4.85
C ALA A 7 -6.93 -10.09 -5.25
N ALA A 8 -6.59 -9.49 -6.40
CA ALA A 8 -5.21 -9.35 -6.84
C ALA A 8 -4.38 -8.50 -5.87
N LEU A 9 -4.94 -7.42 -5.33
CA LEU A 9 -4.30 -6.60 -4.30
C LEU A 9 -4.07 -7.38 -3.01
N LEU A 10 -5.07 -8.14 -2.53
CA LEU A 10 -4.94 -8.96 -1.33
C LEU A 10 -3.89 -10.05 -1.48
N VAL A 11 -3.89 -10.77 -2.61
CA VAL A 11 -2.87 -11.79 -2.92
C VAL A 11 -1.48 -11.16 -2.98
N SER A 12 -1.33 -10.04 -3.67
CA SER A 12 -0.04 -9.34 -3.79
C SER A 12 0.44 -8.83 -2.43
N THR A 13 -0.46 -8.28 -1.61
CA THR A 13 -0.16 -7.84 -0.24
C THR A 13 0.23 -9.03 0.64
N GLY A 14 -0.43 -10.18 0.50
CA GLY A 14 -0.06 -11.42 1.16
C GLY A 14 1.37 -11.85 0.81
N CYS A 15 1.76 -11.79 -0.47
CA CYS A 15 3.12 -12.04 -0.91
C CYS A 15 4.14 -11.06 -0.28
N LEU A 16 3.78 -9.78 -0.15
CA LEU A 16 4.61 -8.79 0.54
C LEU A 16 4.80 -9.12 2.03
N VAL A 17 3.74 -9.54 2.73
CA VAL A 17 3.82 -9.97 4.13
C VAL A 17 4.74 -11.19 4.26
N LEU A 18 4.62 -12.17 3.35
CA LEU A 18 5.50 -13.34 3.33
C LEU A 18 6.97 -12.95 3.16
N LEU A 19 7.26 -12.02 2.24
CA LEU A 19 8.62 -11.47 2.05
C LEU A 19 9.13 -10.79 3.32
N ASP A 20 8.32 -9.95 3.94
CA ASP A 20 8.70 -9.22 5.15
C ASP A 20 9.01 -10.19 6.31
N VAL A 21 8.16 -11.20 6.53
CA VAL A 21 8.38 -12.23 7.55
C VAL A 21 9.64 -13.06 7.25
N ARG A 22 9.83 -13.45 5.99
CA ARG A 22 10.95 -14.30 5.53
C ARG A 22 12.30 -13.62 5.64
N PHE A 23 12.37 -12.34 5.28
CA PHE A 23 13.61 -11.55 5.22
C PHE A 23 13.79 -10.60 6.42
N ARG A 24 12.79 -10.51 7.30
CA ARG A 24 12.79 -9.71 8.53
C ARG A 24 13.05 -8.23 8.23
N LEU A 25 12.29 -7.64 7.31
CA LEU A 25 12.61 -6.35 6.71
C LEU A 25 12.03 -5.17 7.51
N VAL A 26 10.71 -5.04 7.53
CA VAL A 26 9.94 -3.89 7.98
C VAL A 26 9.47 -4.09 9.42
N PHE A 27 8.50 -4.99 9.65
CA PHE A 27 7.88 -5.13 10.97
C PHE A 27 8.77 -5.82 11.99
N ARG A 28 9.66 -6.73 11.55
CA ARG A 28 10.51 -7.47 12.48
C ARG A 28 11.72 -6.68 13.00
N ARG A 29 12.10 -5.59 12.34
CA ARG A 29 13.24 -4.74 12.76
C ARG A 29 12.78 -3.65 13.73
N ARG A 30 11.68 -2.95 13.42
CA ARG A 30 11.07 -1.89 14.25
C ARG A 30 9.56 -1.79 14.01
N PRO A 31 8.72 -2.61 14.69
CA PRO A 31 7.30 -2.73 14.37
C PRO A 31 6.53 -1.42 14.59
N LEU A 32 6.80 -0.71 15.69
CA LEU A 32 6.13 0.57 16.00
C LEU A 32 6.45 1.64 14.97
N VAL A 33 7.73 1.81 14.61
CA VAL A 33 8.15 2.83 13.63
C VAL A 33 7.61 2.50 12.25
N ALA A 34 7.61 1.22 11.86
CA ALA A 34 7.02 0.76 10.61
C ALA A 34 5.51 1.02 10.55
N ALA A 35 4.78 0.70 11.63
CA ALA A 35 3.35 0.96 11.72
C ALA A 35 3.05 2.46 11.63
N ILE A 36 3.79 3.30 12.37
CA ILE A 36 3.63 4.76 12.32
C ILE A 36 3.89 5.29 10.91
N ALA A 37 4.97 4.86 10.26
CA ALA A 37 5.30 5.27 8.90
C ALA A 37 4.21 4.87 7.89
N LEU A 38 3.67 3.65 8.03
CA LEU A 38 2.59 3.17 7.18
C LEU A 38 1.29 3.97 7.40
N VAL A 39 0.93 4.24 8.64
CA VAL A 39 -0.27 5.05 8.98
C VAL A 39 -0.12 6.48 8.49
N ILE A 40 1.05 7.11 8.67
CA ILE A 40 1.30 8.48 8.19
C ILE A 40 1.25 8.53 6.66
N GLY A 41 1.90 7.58 5.98
CA GLY A 41 1.88 7.51 4.51
C GLY A 41 0.46 7.32 3.99
N LEU A 42 -0.29 6.40 4.59
CA LEU A 42 -1.67 6.13 4.22
C LEU A 42 -2.55 7.37 4.44
N ALA A 43 -2.45 8.02 5.60
CA ALA A 43 -3.20 9.23 5.90
C ALA A 43 -2.87 10.37 4.92
N PHE A 44 -1.59 10.55 4.59
CA PHE A 44 -1.16 11.54 3.59
C PHE A 44 -1.81 11.29 2.23
N PHE A 45 -1.75 10.05 1.73
CA PHE A 45 -2.34 9.73 0.42
C PHE A 45 -3.87 9.80 0.43
N ILE A 46 -4.54 9.44 1.51
CA ILE A 46 -6.00 9.61 1.63
C ILE A 46 -6.37 11.09 1.55
N VAL A 47 -5.65 11.96 2.28
CA VAL A 47 -5.89 13.42 2.23
C VAL A 47 -5.60 13.97 0.83
N TRP A 48 -4.54 13.49 0.19
CA TRP A 48 -4.19 13.88 -1.17
C TRP A 48 -5.26 13.47 -2.18
N ASP A 49 -5.76 12.24 -2.07
CA ASP A 49 -6.79 11.71 -2.96
C ASP A 49 -8.12 12.45 -2.78
N ALA A 50 -8.52 12.69 -1.53
CA ALA A 50 -9.67 13.53 -1.21
C ALA A 50 -9.56 14.95 -1.80
N ALA A 51 -8.36 15.54 -1.78
CA ALA A 51 -8.11 16.83 -2.41
C ALA A 51 -8.25 16.75 -3.95
N GLY A 52 -7.76 15.69 -4.58
CA GLY A 52 -7.89 15.50 -6.02
C GLY A 52 -9.33 15.21 -6.48
N ILE A 53 -10.13 14.49 -5.67
CA ILE A 53 -11.58 14.32 -5.87
C ILE A 53 -12.28 15.67 -5.76
N ALA A 54 -11.98 16.46 -4.71
CA ALA A 54 -12.58 17.77 -4.51
C ALA A 54 -12.26 18.76 -5.65
N LEU A 55 -11.09 18.63 -6.27
CA LEU A 55 -10.67 19.42 -7.43
C LEU A 55 -11.19 18.87 -8.77
N GLY A 56 -11.91 17.74 -8.77
CA GLY A 56 -12.44 17.08 -9.98
C GLY A 56 -11.35 16.47 -10.88
N VAL A 57 -10.14 16.27 -10.34
CA VAL A 57 -9.00 15.67 -11.06
C VAL A 57 -9.14 14.15 -11.11
N PHE A 58 -9.54 13.53 -10.00
CA PHE A 58 -9.84 12.11 -9.94
C PHE A 58 -11.31 11.90 -10.24
N ARG A 59 -11.61 11.17 -11.32
CA ARG A 59 -12.96 10.70 -11.64
C ARG A 59 -12.96 9.19 -11.67
N HIS A 60 -13.91 8.60 -10.96
CA HIS A 60 -14.14 7.17 -10.99
C HIS A 60 -14.59 6.73 -12.38
N VAL A 61 -13.73 5.98 -13.08
CA VAL A 61 -14.12 5.29 -14.30
C VAL A 61 -14.75 3.97 -13.87
N ASP A 62 -16.02 3.77 -14.19
CA ASP A 62 -16.74 2.53 -13.94
C ASP A 62 -15.96 1.34 -14.52
N SER A 63 -15.25 0.64 -13.63
CA SER A 63 -14.45 -0.51 -13.98
C SER A 63 -15.30 -1.76 -13.74
N ARG A 64 -15.52 -2.54 -14.81
CA ARG A 64 -16.20 -3.86 -14.74
C ARG A 64 -15.54 -4.87 -13.78
N TRP A 65 -14.34 -4.55 -13.28
CA TRP A 65 -13.53 -5.37 -12.39
C TRP A 65 -13.54 -4.89 -10.94
N ALA A 66 -13.96 -3.64 -10.69
CA ALA A 66 -14.12 -3.11 -9.34
C ALA A 66 -15.31 -3.77 -8.64
N SER A 67 -15.27 -3.86 -7.31
CA SER A 67 -16.37 -4.37 -6.49
C SER A 67 -17.59 -3.45 -6.51
N GLY A 68 -17.39 -2.16 -6.80
CA GLY A 68 -18.41 -1.12 -6.70
C GLY A 68 -18.67 -0.65 -5.26
N ILE A 69 -17.87 -1.11 -4.29
CA ILE A 69 -18.00 -0.71 -2.88
C ILE A 69 -17.28 0.62 -2.68
N LEU A 70 -18.05 1.66 -2.39
CA LEU A 70 -17.58 3.02 -2.12
C LEU A 70 -17.54 3.28 -0.61
N LEU A 71 -16.41 3.75 -0.11
CA LEU A 71 -16.20 4.22 1.27
C LEU A 71 -16.61 5.69 1.45
N ALA A 72 -16.48 6.50 0.41
CA ALA A 72 -16.93 7.90 0.35
C ALA A 72 -17.40 8.24 -1.09
N PRO A 73 -18.00 9.41 -1.34
CA PRO A 73 -18.33 9.83 -2.71
C PRO A 73 -17.07 9.76 -3.58
N GLU A 74 -17.11 8.90 -4.61
CA GLU A 74 -15.98 8.65 -5.52
C GLU A 74 -14.71 8.03 -4.90
N PHE A 75 -14.78 7.43 -3.70
CA PHE A 75 -13.64 6.77 -3.06
C PHE A 75 -13.93 5.28 -2.80
N PRO A 76 -13.40 4.34 -3.59
CA PRO A 76 -13.70 2.92 -3.51
C PRO A 76 -12.83 2.25 -2.44
N ILE A 77 -13.29 1.14 -1.90
CA ILE A 77 -12.52 0.40 -0.90
C ILE A 77 -11.20 -0.13 -1.47
N GLU A 78 -11.15 -0.46 -2.76
CA GLU A 78 -9.94 -0.93 -3.42
C GLU A 78 -8.84 0.13 -3.49
N GLU A 79 -9.19 1.41 -3.51
CA GLU A 79 -8.21 2.50 -3.50
C GLU A 79 -7.53 2.58 -2.14
N LEU A 80 -8.29 2.42 -1.05
CA LEU A 80 -7.70 2.28 0.29
C LEU A 80 -6.75 1.07 0.39
N LEU A 81 -7.17 -0.07 -0.18
CA LEU A 81 -6.31 -1.27 -0.24
C LEU A 81 -5.06 -1.04 -1.07
N PHE A 82 -5.19 -0.33 -2.20
CA PHE A 82 -4.08 0.01 -3.08
C PHE A 82 -3.10 0.96 -2.38
N LEU A 83 -3.58 2.01 -1.70
CA LEU A 83 -2.74 2.94 -0.95
C LEU A 83 -1.99 2.24 0.19
N ALA A 84 -2.66 1.34 0.91
CA ALA A 84 -2.04 0.52 1.94
C ALA A 84 -0.96 -0.40 1.34
N PHE A 85 -1.27 -1.06 0.23
CA PHE A 85 -0.33 -1.87 -0.53
C PHE A 85 0.88 -1.05 -1.00
N LEU A 86 0.67 0.12 -1.58
CA LEU A 86 1.70 1.02 -2.10
C LEU A 86 2.65 1.49 -0.99
N CYS A 87 2.08 1.92 0.13
CA CYS A 87 2.84 2.31 1.31
C CYS A 87 3.68 1.15 1.84
N TYR A 88 3.09 -0.04 1.94
CA TYR A 88 3.79 -1.22 2.45
C TYR A 88 4.89 -1.72 1.50
N LEU A 89 4.62 -1.77 0.19
CA LEU A 89 5.60 -2.06 -0.85
C LEU A 89 6.80 -1.13 -0.75
N THR A 90 6.56 0.17 -0.59
CA THR A 90 7.63 1.18 -0.45
C THR A 90 8.51 0.91 0.77
N LEU A 91 7.92 0.56 1.92
CA LEU A 91 8.67 0.20 3.12
C LEU A 91 9.51 -1.07 2.92
N ILE A 92 8.96 -2.08 2.24
CA ILE A 92 9.68 -3.32 1.91
C ILE A 92 10.86 -3.03 1.00
N LEU A 93 10.66 -2.26 -0.07
CA LEU A 93 11.73 -1.90 -1.02
C LEU A 93 12.84 -1.12 -0.33
N LEU A 94 12.50 -0.13 0.49
CA LEU A 94 13.48 0.66 1.25
C LEU A 94 14.27 -0.21 2.24
N SER A 95 13.58 -1.11 2.94
CA SER A 95 14.21 -2.01 3.92
C SER A 95 15.08 -3.06 3.23
N GLY A 96 14.62 -3.60 2.10
CA GLY A 96 15.35 -4.52 1.25
C GLY A 96 16.62 -3.89 0.69
N TRP A 97 16.52 -2.65 0.19
CA TRP A 97 17.67 -1.88 -0.29
C TRP A 97 18.72 -1.64 0.80
N ARG A 98 18.29 -1.21 2.00
CA ARG A 98 19.19 -1.01 3.14
C ARG A 98 19.93 -2.29 3.50
N ARG A 99 19.20 -3.41 3.58
CA ARG A 99 19.79 -4.73 3.86
C ARG A 99 20.78 -5.16 2.77
N TRP A 100 20.44 -4.98 1.51
CA TRP A 100 21.32 -5.34 0.39
C TRP A 100 22.64 -4.57 0.40
N ARG A 101 22.58 -3.29 0.76
CA ARG A 101 23.78 -2.46 0.97
C ARG A 101 24.62 -2.91 2.15
N GLU A 102 24.00 -3.26 3.28
CA GLU A 102 24.70 -3.79 4.46
C GLU A 102 25.48 -5.08 4.12
N VAL A 103 24.90 -5.97 3.30
CA VAL A 103 25.57 -7.21 2.85
C VAL A 103 26.72 -6.95 1.88
N ARG A 104 26.60 -5.95 0.99
CA ARG A 104 27.62 -5.63 -0.02
C ARG A 104 28.77 -4.77 0.48
N SER A 105 28.61 -4.10 1.62
CA SER A 105 29.66 -3.30 2.25
C SER A 105 29.99 -3.86 3.64
N PRO A 106 30.57 -5.07 3.73
CA PRO A 106 31.18 -5.49 4.97
C PRO A 106 32.30 -4.49 5.25
N ARG A 107 32.15 -3.72 6.33
CA ARG A 107 33.22 -2.87 6.85
C ARG A 107 34.39 -3.73 7.28
#